data_AF-A0A5S6QU72-F1
#
_entry.id   AF-A0A5S6QU72-F1
#
_cell.length_a   1.000
_cell.length_b   1.000
_cell.length_c   1.000
_cell.angle_alpha   90.00
_cell.angle_beta   90.00
_cell.angle_gamma   90.00
#
_symmetry.space_group_name_H-M   'P 1'
#
loop_
_entity.id
_entity.type
_entity.pdbx_description
1 polymer ?
#
loop_
_entity_poly.entity_id
_entity_poly.type
_entity_poly.pdbx_seq_one_letter_code
_entity_poly.pdbx_strand_id
1 'polypeptide(L)'
;MAIAELEYHAIIAELVNVDVINIHVGGVYNDKPTAMERFVANFSRLSKEVQDRLTLENDDKQYNPEDVLQLCHVLGVPFVYDVHHHRCTYGGPLPEEVITQTSMAAVSTWKNREPLFHISTPAFGWGSTNPRPHHQMIDYTDFPVCWKSFCVPFTLEVEAKAKEIAVLQLIDALINDGVVVRSAIAAVEESWDTIEIDTDSKYCRKRTRVKISKMSLGEVPPSPKPRTRTVPTHQVTGKRKPTTTNFPADQPSMKAIKKNNDK
;
A
#
# COMPACT_ATOMS: atom_id res chain seq x y z
N MET A 1 1.34 -9.09 16.41
CA MET A 1 2.50 -8.31 15.92
C MET A 1 3.77 -8.83 16.58
N ALA A 2 4.76 -9.23 15.79
CA ALA A 2 6.05 -9.72 16.28
C ALA A 2 7.06 -8.55 16.36
N ILE A 3 7.15 -7.90 17.52
CA ILE A 3 7.92 -6.66 17.69
C ILE A 3 9.41 -6.85 17.36
N ALA A 4 10.05 -7.89 17.92
CA ALA A 4 11.49 -8.12 17.73
C ALA A 4 11.88 -8.27 16.25
N GLU A 5 11.01 -8.87 15.44
CA GLU A 5 11.23 -9.04 14.00
C GLU A 5 11.17 -7.70 13.26
N LEU A 6 10.22 -6.83 13.63
CA LEU A 6 10.09 -5.50 13.04
C LEU A 6 11.28 -4.61 13.41
N GLU A 7 11.76 -4.68 14.65
CA GLU A 7 12.96 -3.95 15.08
C GLU A 7 14.19 -4.40 14.28
N TYR A 8 14.35 -5.71 14.05
CA TYR A 8 15.40 -6.23 13.18
C TYR A 8 15.30 -5.69 11.75
N HIS A 9 14.10 -5.70 11.16
CA HIS A 9 13.88 -5.17 9.82
C HIS A 9 14.15 -3.66 9.72
N ALA A 10 13.87 -2.88 10.76
CA ALA A 10 14.21 -1.45 10.78
C ALA A 10 15.72 -1.22 10.74
N ILE A 11 16.52 -2.04 11.43
CA ILE A 11 17.99 -1.98 11.34
C ILE A 11 18.45 -2.24 9.91
N ILE A 12 17.95 -3.29 9.27
CA ILE A 12 18.32 -3.61 7.88
C ILE A 12 17.87 -2.49 6.94
N ALA A 13 16.64 -2.00 7.10
CA ALA A 13 16.09 -0.93 6.28
C ALA A 13 16.92 0.36 6.38
N GLU A 14 17.42 0.71 7.56
CA GLU A 14 18.35 1.82 7.74
C GLU A 14 19.67 1.60 6.99
N LEU A 15 20.26 0.40 7.12
CA LEU A 15 21.54 0.06 6.48
C LEU A 15 21.48 0.08 4.94
N VAL A 16 20.35 -0.30 4.35
CA VAL A 16 20.16 -0.34 2.90
C VAL A 16 19.35 0.85 2.35
N ASN A 17 19.01 1.81 3.21
CA ASN A 17 18.23 3.01 2.86
C ASN A 17 16.84 2.68 2.22
N VAL A 18 16.14 1.72 2.81
CA VAL A 18 14.73 1.39 2.51
C VAL A 18 13.82 2.14 3.49
N ASP A 19 12.70 2.64 2.98
CA ASP A 19 11.78 3.53 3.68
C ASP A 19 10.41 2.91 3.99
N VAL A 20 10.16 1.67 3.54
CA VAL A 20 8.89 0.94 3.74
C VAL A 20 9.15 -0.43 4.36
N ILE A 21 8.38 -0.76 5.42
CA ILE A 21 8.26 -2.10 5.99
C ILE A 21 6.76 -2.44 5.93
N ASN A 22 6.36 -3.26 4.96
CA ASN A 22 4.97 -3.60 4.74
C ASN A 22 4.57 -4.87 5.50
N ILE A 23 3.42 -4.85 6.18
CA ILE A 23 2.85 -6.02 6.85
C ILE A 23 1.33 -6.06 6.73
N HIS A 24 0.76 -7.26 6.80
CA HIS A 24 -0.66 -7.42 7.15
C HIS A 24 -0.91 -7.18 8.64
N VAL A 25 -2.18 -6.96 8.99
CA VAL A 25 -2.62 -6.75 10.39
C VAL A 25 -2.38 -7.99 11.26
N GLY A 26 -2.52 -9.19 10.69
CA GLY A 26 -2.25 -10.46 11.34
C GLY A 26 -3.51 -11.29 11.57
N GLY A 27 -3.62 -11.95 12.73
CA GLY A 27 -4.77 -12.82 13.04
C GLY A 27 -5.93 -12.10 13.72
N VAL A 28 -7.17 -12.51 13.45
CA VAL A 28 -8.38 -12.06 14.17
C VAL A 28 -8.57 -12.74 15.53
N TYR A 29 -8.06 -13.96 15.72
CA TYR A 29 -8.21 -14.73 16.97
C TYR A 29 -9.66 -14.76 17.50
N ASN A 30 -10.63 -15.01 16.60
CA ASN A 30 -12.08 -15.03 16.82
C ASN A 30 -12.77 -13.69 17.16
N ASP A 31 -12.02 -12.60 17.33
CA ASP A 31 -12.56 -11.28 17.68
C ASP A 31 -11.73 -10.18 16.99
N LYS A 32 -12.23 -9.74 15.83
CA LYS A 32 -11.57 -8.73 15.00
C LYS A 32 -11.44 -7.37 15.72
N PRO A 33 -12.47 -6.78 16.34
CA PRO A 33 -12.33 -5.55 17.11
C PRO A 33 -11.21 -5.61 18.17
N THR A 34 -11.21 -6.65 19.02
CA THR A 34 -10.18 -6.79 20.05
C THR A 34 -8.80 -7.04 19.43
N ALA A 35 -8.72 -7.72 18.29
CA ALA A 35 -7.45 -7.89 17.56
C ALA A 35 -6.88 -6.57 17.03
N MET A 36 -7.73 -5.69 16.51
CA MET A 36 -7.34 -4.34 16.06
C MET A 36 -6.87 -3.47 17.23
N GLU A 37 -7.56 -3.51 18.37
CA GLU A 37 -7.11 -2.81 19.59
C GLU A 37 -5.74 -3.30 20.07
N ARG A 38 -5.51 -4.62 20.05
CA ARG A 38 -4.19 -5.20 20.34
C ARG A 38 -3.14 -4.77 19.34
N PHE A 39 -3.49 -4.61 18.06
CA PHE A 39 -2.57 -4.10 17.06
C PHE A 39 -2.12 -2.69 17.41
N VAL A 40 -3.07 -1.79 17.72
CA VAL A 40 -2.78 -0.40 18.13
C VAL A 40 -1.91 -0.34 19.38
N ALA A 41 -2.24 -1.12 20.41
CA ALA A 41 -1.46 -1.18 21.65
C ALA A 41 -0.04 -1.75 21.44
N ASN A 42 0.16 -2.63 20.45
CA ASN A 42 1.49 -3.12 20.11
C ASN A 42 2.27 -2.14 19.24
N PHE A 43 1.60 -1.43 18.34
CA PHE A 43 2.23 -0.39 17.52
C PHE A 43 2.88 0.69 18.39
N SER A 44 2.22 1.12 19.46
CA SER A 44 2.78 2.12 20.40
C SER A 44 4.03 1.65 21.15
N ARG A 45 4.36 0.35 21.10
CA ARG A 45 5.56 -0.23 21.72
C ARG A 45 6.74 -0.34 20.76
N LEU A 46 6.52 -0.10 19.46
CA LEU A 46 7.56 -0.12 18.44
C LEU A 46 8.46 1.10 18.58
N SER A 47 9.73 0.97 18.20
CA SER A 47 10.65 2.10 18.04
C SER A 47 10.13 3.10 17.00
N LYS A 48 10.65 4.33 17.05
CA LYS A 48 10.25 5.37 16.10
C LYS A 48 10.66 5.01 14.68
N GLU A 49 11.80 4.35 14.56
CA GLU A 49 12.42 3.86 13.33
C GLU A 49 11.52 2.86 12.60
N VAL A 50 10.87 1.96 13.34
CA VAL A 50 9.84 1.05 12.80
C VAL A 50 8.58 1.83 12.47
N GLN A 51 8.06 2.64 13.40
CA GLN A 51 6.79 3.37 13.19
C GLN A 51 6.82 4.27 11.94
N ASP A 52 7.97 4.88 11.63
CA ASP A 52 8.14 5.75 10.46
C ASP A 52 8.18 5.02 9.12
N ARG A 53 8.51 3.73 9.14
CA ARG A 53 8.60 2.88 7.94
C ARG A 53 7.42 1.95 7.77
N LEU A 54 6.69 1.66 8.84
CA LEU A 54 5.63 0.65 8.82
C LEU A 54 4.49 1.09 7.90
N THR A 55 4.06 0.18 7.05
CA THR A 55 2.83 0.29 6.26
C THR A 55 1.95 -0.93 6.52
N LEU A 56 0.65 -0.76 6.32
CA LEU A 56 -0.32 -1.84 6.47
C LEU A 56 -0.90 -2.22 5.12
N GLU A 57 -1.16 -3.50 4.92
CA GLU A 57 -1.77 -4.05 3.71
C GLU A 57 -3.03 -4.85 4.05
N ASN A 58 -4.06 -4.73 3.21
CA ASN A 58 -5.25 -5.58 3.28
C ASN A 58 -4.90 -7.02 2.86
N ASP A 59 -5.59 -8.00 3.43
CA ASP A 59 -5.33 -9.41 3.16
C ASP A 59 -6.51 -10.09 2.47
N ASP A 60 -6.30 -11.34 2.07
CA ASP A 60 -7.24 -12.13 1.27
C ASP A 60 -8.35 -12.84 2.07
N LYS A 61 -8.46 -12.60 3.39
CA LYS A 61 -9.30 -13.40 4.29
C LYS A 61 -9.98 -12.64 5.42
N GLN A 62 -9.22 -11.87 6.18
CA GLN A 62 -9.55 -11.40 7.52
C GLN A 62 -9.72 -9.89 7.56
N TYR A 63 -8.81 -9.13 6.96
CA TYR A 63 -8.79 -7.66 7.03
C TYR A 63 -8.95 -7.06 5.63
N ASN A 64 -10.15 -6.56 5.36
CA ASN A 64 -10.47 -5.89 4.10
C ASN A 64 -9.88 -4.46 4.09
N PRO A 65 -9.95 -3.73 2.95
CA PRO A 65 -9.45 -2.36 2.89
C PRO A 65 -10.07 -1.42 3.92
N GLU A 66 -11.35 -1.58 4.26
CA GLU A 66 -12.02 -0.73 5.25
C GLU A 66 -11.41 -0.88 6.65
N ASP A 67 -11.14 -2.12 7.07
CA ASP A 67 -10.50 -2.43 8.35
C ASP A 67 -9.08 -1.81 8.42
N VAL A 68 -8.32 -1.97 7.33
CA VAL A 68 -6.93 -1.46 7.27
C VAL A 68 -6.89 0.05 7.20
N LEU A 69 -7.77 0.68 6.42
CA LEU A 69 -7.91 2.14 6.38
C LEU A 69 -8.24 2.72 7.75
N GLN A 70 -9.10 2.06 8.53
CA GLN A 70 -9.40 2.48 9.90
C GLN A 70 -8.13 2.48 10.76
N LEU A 71 -7.31 1.42 10.71
CA LEU A 71 -6.03 1.35 11.43
C LEU A 71 -5.04 2.40 10.94
N CYS A 72 -4.89 2.58 9.63
CA CYS A 72 -4.01 3.59 9.05
C CYS A 72 -4.36 5.00 9.49
N HIS A 73 -5.65 5.35 9.58
CA HIS A 73 -6.09 6.64 10.11
C HIS A 73 -5.79 6.82 11.60
N VAL A 74 -6.01 5.79 12.42
CA VAL A 74 -5.74 5.82 13.86
C VAL A 74 -4.24 5.96 14.15
N LEU A 75 -3.42 5.21 13.42
CA LEU A 75 -1.97 5.14 13.64
C LEU A 75 -1.17 6.19 12.88
N GLY A 76 -1.77 6.79 11.84
CA GLY A 76 -1.11 7.74 10.95
C GLY A 76 -0.10 7.11 10.00
N VAL A 77 -0.20 5.79 9.74
CA VAL A 77 0.68 5.02 8.85
C VAL A 77 0.06 4.84 7.45
N PRO A 78 0.87 4.64 6.39
CA PRO A 78 0.34 4.43 5.04
C PRO A 78 -0.34 3.08 4.85
N PHE A 79 -1.32 3.05 3.94
CA PHE A 79 -2.03 1.87 3.46
C PHE A 79 -1.46 1.44 2.10
N VAL A 80 -0.82 0.26 2.06
CA VAL A 80 -0.46 -0.45 0.83
C VAL A 80 -1.71 -1.18 0.35
N TYR A 81 -2.26 -0.77 -0.78
CA TYR A 81 -3.46 -1.38 -1.32
C TYR A 81 -3.10 -2.55 -2.23
N ASP A 82 -3.55 -3.75 -1.86
CA ASP A 82 -3.51 -4.94 -2.70
C ASP A 82 -4.90 -5.20 -3.29
N VAL A 83 -5.00 -5.02 -4.61
CA VAL A 83 -6.26 -5.20 -5.35
C VAL A 83 -6.66 -6.67 -5.51
N HIS A 84 -5.69 -7.59 -5.55
CA HIS A 84 -5.95 -9.02 -5.65
C HIS A 84 -6.55 -9.56 -4.36
N HIS A 85 -5.96 -9.19 -3.22
CA HIS A 85 -6.49 -9.46 -1.88
C HIS A 85 -7.89 -8.89 -1.71
N HIS A 86 -8.11 -7.64 -2.12
CA HIS A 86 -9.43 -7.00 -2.05
C HIS A 86 -10.50 -7.80 -2.83
N ARG A 87 -10.20 -8.19 -4.07
CA ARG A 87 -11.09 -9.05 -4.87
C ARG A 87 -11.32 -10.40 -4.19
N CYS A 88 -10.28 -11.02 -3.62
CA CYS A 88 -10.39 -12.30 -2.91
C CYS A 88 -11.31 -12.22 -1.69
N THR A 89 -11.26 -11.14 -0.90
CA THR A 89 -12.12 -10.96 0.28
C THR A 89 -13.60 -10.95 -0.09
N TYR A 90 -13.94 -10.46 -1.29
CA TYR A 90 -15.30 -10.39 -1.81
C TYR A 90 -15.64 -11.49 -2.82
N GLY A 91 -14.75 -12.47 -3.00
CA GLY A 91 -15.00 -13.67 -3.81
C GLY A 91 -14.90 -13.47 -5.33
N GLY A 92 -14.26 -12.41 -5.82
CA GLY A 92 -14.06 -12.22 -7.26
C GLY A 92 -13.82 -10.76 -7.69
N PRO A 93 -13.85 -10.49 -9.01
CA PRO A 93 -13.71 -9.16 -9.57
C PRO A 93 -14.73 -8.18 -8.97
N LEU A 94 -14.27 -6.96 -8.71
CA LEU A 94 -15.08 -5.89 -8.13
C LEU A 94 -15.43 -4.85 -9.19
N PRO A 95 -16.51 -4.07 -9.00
CA PRO A 95 -16.78 -2.90 -9.81
C PRO A 95 -15.61 -1.92 -9.77
N GLU A 96 -15.28 -1.33 -10.93
CA GLU A 96 -14.16 -0.38 -11.06
C GLU A 96 -14.30 0.83 -10.12
N GLU A 97 -15.53 1.27 -9.85
CA GLU A 97 -15.84 2.35 -8.91
C GLU A 97 -15.32 2.05 -7.50
N VAL A 98 -15.49 0.81 -7.02
CA VAL A 98 -15.03 0.37 -5.69
C VAL A 98 -13.50 0.39 -5.64
N ILE A 99 -12.85 -0.11 -6.69
CA ILE A 99 -11.39 -0.11 -6.80
C ILE A 99 -10.86 1.32 -6.85
N THR A 100 -11.52 2.21 -7.61
CA THR A 100 -11.17 3.62 -7.73
C THR A 100 -11.24 4.32 -6.38
N GLN A 101 -12.37 4.18 -5.66
CA GLN A 101 -12.57 4.79 -4.35
C GLN A 101 -11.54 4.28 -3.33
N THR A 102 -11.29 2.97 -3.30
CA THR A 102 -10.32 2.37 -2.39
C THR A 102 -8.89 2.82 -2.69
N SER A 103 -8.52 2.88 -3.97
CA SER A 103 -7.21 3.34 -4.40
C SER A 103 -6.96 4.80 -4.04
N MET A 104 -7.97 5.67 -4.19
CA MET A 104 -7.89 7.08 -3.78
C MET A 104 -7.80 7.24 -2.26
N ALA A 105 -8.54 6.42 -1.51
CA ALA A 105 -8.43 6.37 -0.05
C ALA A 105 -7.02 5.95 0.38
N ALA A 106 -6.45 4.89 -0.24
CA ALA A 106 -5.08 4.45 0.00
C ALA A 106 -4.08 5.58 -0.28
N VAL A 107 -4.13 6.23 -1.45
CA VAL A 107 -3.27 7.37 -1.81
C VAL A 107 -3.28 8.45 -0.73
N SER A 108 -4.45 8.77 -0.16
CA SER A 108 -4.58 9.83 0.85
C SER A 108 -3.80 9.54 2.14
N THR A 109 -3.55 8.27 2.46
CA THR A 109 -2.79 7.85 3.66
C THR A 109 -1.29 8.12 3.54
N TRP A 110 -0.74 8.19 2.31
CA TRP A 110 0.68 8.39 2.04
C TRP A 110 1.12 9.86 2.14
N LYS A 111 0.16 10.80 2.17
CA LYS A 111 0.38 12.25 2.30
C LYS A 111 1.34 12.79 1.23
N ASN A 112 2.63 12.96 1.57
CA ASN A 112 3.66 13.53 0.69
C ASN A 112 4.62 12.47 0.15
N ARG A 113 4.43 11.19 0.51
CA ARG A 113 5.22 10.06 -0.01
C ARG A 113 4.50 9.46 -1.22
N GLU A 114 5.26 8.82 -2.08
CA GLU A 114 4.69 8.08 -3.22
C GLU A 114 3.93 6.84 -2.71
N PRO A 115 2.66 6.62 -3.11
CA PRO A 115 1.91 5.43 -2.73
C PRO A 115 2.53 4.15 -3.29
N LEU A 116 2.42 3.07 -2.53
CA LEU A 116 2.78 1.71 -2.95
C LEU A 116 1.52 0.87 -3.06
N PHE A 117 1.33 0.19 -4.19
CA PHE A 117 0.25 -0.77 -4.43
C PHE A 117 0.80 -2.13 -4.85
N HIS A 118 0.01 -3.17 -4.60
CA HIS A 118 0.31 -4.52 -5.03
C HIS A 118 -0.70 -4.99 -6.08
N ILE A 119 -0.22 -5.78 -7.04
CA ILE A 119 -1.05 -6.48 -8.02
C ILE A 119 -0.65 -7.95 -8.13
N SER A 120 -1.66 -8.80 -8.23
CA SER A 120 -1.50 -10.20 -8.62
C SER A 120 -2.69 -10.67 -9.48
N THR A 121 -2.55 -11.90 -9.98
CA THR A 121 -3.55 -12.63 -10.76
C THR A 121 -3.78 -13.99 -10.11
N PRO A 122 -5.03 -14.48 -9.99
CA PRO A 122 -5.34 -15.80 -9.43
C PRO A 122 -4.75 -16.92 -10.28
N ALA A 123 -4.00 -17.84 -9.66
CA ALA A 123 -3.34 -18.95 -10.32
C ALA A 123 -4.28 -19.88 -11.11
N PHE A 124 -5.54 -19.96 -10.67
CA PHE A 124 -6.56 -20.84 -11.23
C PHE A 124 -7.77 -20.07 -11.77
N GLY A 125 -7.64 -18.75 -11.92
CA GLY A 125 -8.72 -17.87 -12.35
C GLY A 125 -9.73 -17.53 -11.25
N TRP A 126 -10.50 -16.46 -11.50
CA TRP A 126 -11.51 -15.95 -10.55
C TRP A 126 -12.69 -16.89 -10.31
N GLY A 127 -13.01 -17.78 -11.27
CA GLY A 127 -14.08 -18.77 -11.14
C GLY A 127 -13.69 -20.03 -10.34
N SER A 128 -12.44 -20.11 -9.84
CA SER A 128 -11.98 -21.26 -9.07
C SER A 128 -12.52 -21.28 -7.65
N THR A 129 -12.43 -22.44 -6.99
CA THR A 129 -12.79 -22.59 -5.57
C THR A 129 -11.89 -21.81 -4.62
N ASN A 130 -10.71 -21.39 -5.09
CA ASN A 130 -9.74 -20.67 -4.29
C ASN A 130 -8.91 -19.73 -5.20
N PRO A 131 -9.34 -18.47 -5.41
CA PRO A 131 -8.63 -17.52 -6.27
C PRO A 131 -7.37 -16.93 -5.62
N ARG A 132 -7.13 -17.18 -4.33
CA ARG A 132 -6.05 -16.56 -3.54
C ARG A 132 -4.63 -16.80 -4.06
N PRO A 133 -4.22 -18.03 -4.47
CA PRO A 133 -2.83 -18.27 -4.86
C PRO A 133 -2.41 -17.45 -6.07
N HIS A 134 -1.22 -16.83 -6.03
CA HIS A 134 -0.72 -16.02 -7.14
C HIS A 134 -0.27 -16.86 -8.33
N HIS A 135 -0.58 -16.38 -9.52
CA HIS A 135 -0.18 -16.96 -10.79
C HIS A 135 1.31 -16.74 -11.09
N GLN A 136 1.82 -17.36 -12.16
CA GLN A 136 3.19 -17.14 -12.63
C GLN A 136 3.38 -15.73 -13.19
N MET A 137 2.38 -15.27 -13.94
CA MET A 137 2.35 -13.99 -14.66
C MET A 137 1.13 -13.17 -14.24
N ILE A 138 1.14 -11.88 -14.57
CA ILE A 138 -0.03 -11.01 -14.44
C ILE A 138 -0.89 -11.11 -15.71
N ASP A 139 -2.18 -11.37 -15.54
CA ASP A 139 -3.18 -11.15 -16.58
C ASP A 139 -3.46 -9.65 -16.66
N TYR A 140 -3.26 -9.04 -17.83
CA TYR A 140 -3.46 -7.60 -18.01
C TYR A 140 -4.90 -7.15 -17.71
N THR A 141 -5.87 -8.04 -17.82
CA THR A 141 -7.27 -7.75 -17.47
C THR A 141 -7.49 -7.54 -15.97
N ASP A 142 -6.56 -8.01 -15.12
CA ASP A 142 -6.59 -7.74 -13.68
C ASP A 142 -6.04 -6.36 -13.32
N PHE A 143 -5.37 -5.66 -14.24
CA PHE A 143 -4.88 -4.30 -14.02
C PHE A 143 -6.05 -3.31 -13.94
N PRO A 144 -6.25 -2.61 -12.81
CA PRO A 144 -7.35 -1.65 -12.67
C PRO A 144 -7.31 -0.55 -13.74
N VAL A 145 -8.45 -0.30 -14.38
CA VAL A 145 -8.54 0.69 -15.46
C VAL A 145 -8.27 2.09 -14.92
N CYS A 146 -8.74 2.40 -13.71
CA CYS A 146 -8.54 3.70 -13.05
C CYS A 146 -7.06 4.03 -12.83
N TRP A 147 -6.21 3.02 -12.61
CA TRP A 147 -4.77 3.22 -12.38
C TRP A 147 -4.04 3.74 -13.63
N LYS A 148 -4.56 3.47 -14.84
CA LYS A 148 -3.99 3.99 -16.10
C LYS A 148 -4.07 5.51 -16.19
N SER A 149 -5.07 6.11 -15.54
CA SER A 149 -5.37 7.54 -15.58
C SER A 149 -5.14 8.26 -14.24
N PHE A 150 -4.44 7.60 -13.31
CA PHE A 150 -4.11 8.22 -12.03
C PHE A 150 -3.22 9.44 -12.23
N CYS A 151 -3.70 10.58 -11.72
CA CYS A 151 -2.95 11.84 -11.74
C CYS A 151 -1.82 11.87 -10.69
N VAL A 152 -1.82 10.92 -9.75
CA VAL A 152 -0.79 10.76 -8.72
C VAL A 152 0.13 9.62 -9.14
N PRO A 153 1.45 9.84 -9.22
CA PRO A 153 2.38 8.73 -9.43
C PRO A 153 2.36 7.80 -8.23
N PHE A 154 2.52 6.50 -8.49
CA PHE A 154 2.61 5.48 -7.46
C PHE A 154 3.60 4.40 -7.93
N THR A 155 4.14 3.66 -6.97
CA THR A 155 4.93 2.47 -7.19
C THR A 155 4.02 1.25 -7.15
N LEU A 156 4.21 0.34 -8.12
CA LEU A 156 3.47 -0.90 -8.23
C LEU A 156 4.40 -2.08 -8.01
N GLU A 157 4.18 -2.83 -6.94
CA GLU A 157 4.84 -4.13 -6.72
C GLU A 157 4.02 -5.25 -7.38
N VAL A 158 4.72 -6.05 -8.16
CA VAL A 158 4.13 -7.16 -8.93
C VAL A 158 4.36 -8.47 -8.18
N GLU A 159 3.30 -8.99 -7.60
CA GLU A 159 3.35 -10.21 -6.78
C GLU A 159 3.04 -11.45 -7.62
N ALA A 160 3.99 -11.84 -8.47
CA ALA A 160 3.88 -13.00 -9.34
C ALA A 160 5.03 -13.99 -9.11
N LYS A 161 4.80 -15.28 -9.40
CA LYS A 161 5.83 -16.32 -9.17
C LYS A 161 6.99 -16.26 -10.16
N ALA A 162 6.77 -15.75 -11.37
CA ALA A 162 7.84 -15.55 -12.37
C ALA A 162 8.59 -14.21 -12.22
N LYS A 163 8.33 -13.47 -11.13
CA LYS A 163 9.15 -12.33 -10.68
C LYS A 163 9.40 -11.30 -11.79
N GLU A 164 10.66 -11.02 -12.11
CA GLU A 164 11.09 -10.02 -13.09
C GLU A 164 10.49 -10.25 -14.49
N ILE A 165 10.23 -11.51 -14.87
CA ILE A 165 9.60 -11.83 -16.16
C ILE A 165 8.16 -11.30 -16.20
N ALA A 166 7.43 -11.40 -15.09
CA ALA A 166 6.08 -10.85 -14.98
C ALA A 166 6.08 -9.31 -14.98
N VAL A 167 7.08 -8.69 -14.35
CA VAL A 167 7.27 -7.24 -14.37
C VAL A 167 7.50 -6.74 -15.81
N LEU A 168 8.43 -7.35 -16.53
CA LEU A 168 8.74 -6.98 -17.92
C LEU A 168 7.53 -7.16 -18.85
N GLN A 169 6.82 -8.29 -18.73
CA GLN A 169 5.60 -8.53 -19.50
C GLN A 169 4.53 -7.46 -19.23
N LEU A 170 4.33 -7.07 -17.97
CA LEU A 170 3.35 -6.06 -17.60
C LEU A 170 3.75 -4.67 -18.11
N ILE A 171 5.03 -4.31 -18.05
CA ILE A 171 5.54 -3.04 -18.59
C ILE A 171 5.28 -2.94 -20.09
N ASP A 172 5.60 -4.00 -20.86
CA ASP A 172 5.36 -4.02 -22.30
C ASP A 172 3.87 -3.84 -22.61
N ALA A 173 2.99 -4.51 -21.87
CA ALA A 173 1.54 -4.35 -22.02
C ALA A 173 1.08 -2.92 -21.69
N LEU A 174 1.58 -2.33 -20.62
CA LEU A 174 1.26 -0.96 -20.20
C LEU A 174 1.72 0.09 -21.22
N ILE A 175 2.94 -0.04 -21.74
CA ILE A 175 3.49 0.87 -22.76
C ILE A 175 2.68 0.77 -24.06
N ASN A 176 2.33 -0.45 -24.49
CA ASN A 176 1.50 -0.66 -25.68
C ASN A 176 0.10 -0.07 -25.52
N ASP A 177 -0.41 0.01 -24.29
CA ASP A 177 -1.68 0.65 -23.95
C ASP A 177 -1.55 2.16 -23.65
N GLY A 178 -0.38 2.75 -23.89
CA GLY A 178 -0.11 4.18 -23.73
C GLY A 178 0.04 4.65 -22.28
N VAL A 179 0.20 3.74 -21.32
CA VAL A 179 0.43 4.09 -19.91
C VAL A 179 1.90 4.49 -19.72
N VAL A 180 2.11 5.60 -19.01
CA VAL A 180 3.46 6.11 -18.75
C VAL A 180 4.11 5.34 -17.59
N VAL A 181 5.13 4.54 -17.90
CA VAL A 181 6.00 3.88 -16.92
C VAL A 181 7.28 4.71 -16.74
N ARG A 182 7.44 5.37 -15.59
CA ARG A 182 8.59 6.28 -15.33
C ARG A 182 9.91 5.53 -15.16
N SER A 183 9.87 4.43 -14.41
CA SER A 183 11.02 3.58 -14.15
C SER A 183 10.54 2.21 -13.73
N ALA A 184 11.35 1.20 -14.01
CA ALA A 184 11.13 -0.15 -13.52
C ALA A 184 12.41 -0.70 -12.91
N ILE A 185 12.25 -1.47 -11.84
CA ILE A 185 13.30 -2.29 -11.26
C ILE A 185 12.88 -3.74 -11.45
N ALA A 186 13.54 -4.41 -12.37
CA ALA A 186 13.39 -5.84 -12.61
C ALA A 186 14.79 -6.44 -12.52
N ALA A 187 15.05 -7.19 -11.45
CA ALA A 187 16.34 -7.84 -11.26
C ALA A 187 16.42 -9.03 -12.21
N VAL A 188 16.96 -8.80 -13.41
CA VAL A 188 17.35 -9.89 -14.31
C VAL A 188 18.62 -10.52 -13.75
N GLU A 189 18.56 -11.80 -13.36
CA GLU A 189 19.78 -12.55 -13.03
C GLU A 189 20.70 -12.63 -14.25
N GLU A 190 21.86 -12.00 -14.19
CA GLU A 190 23.04 -12.53 -14.90
C GLU A 190 23.63 -13.62 -14.00
N SER A 191 23.45 -14.88 -14.43
CA SER A 191 24.06 -16.13 -13.94
C SER A 191 24.82 -16.04 -12.61
N TRP A 192 24.29 -16.66 -11.55
CA TRP A 192 25.08 -16.97 -10.38
C TRP A 192 26.09 -18.09 -10.71
N ASP A 193 27.38 -17.75 -10.74
CA ASP A 193 28.44 -18.76 -10.72
C ASP A 193 28.31 -19.57 -9.42
N THR A 194 28.18 -20.90 -9.56
CA THR A 194 28.14 -21.85 -8.45
C THR A 194 29.32 -21.64 -7.49
N ILE A 195 29.03 -21.41 -6.21
CA ILE A 195 30.06 -21.43 -5.17
C ILE A 195 30.35 -22.89 -4.83
N GLU A 196 31.42 -23.45 -5.39
CA GLU A 196 31.97 -24.72 -4.89
C GLU A 196 32.69 -24.45 -3.57
N ILE A 197 32.20 -25.08 -2.49
CA ILE A 197 32.84 -25.03 -1.18
C ILE A 197 33.78 -26.24 -1.10
N ASP A 198 35.07 -25.99 -1.32
CA ASP A 198 36.12 -26.97 -1.03
C ASP A 198 36.31 -27.04 0.50
N THR A 199 36.30 -28.26 1.05
CA THR A 199 36.37 -28.53 2.48
C THR A 199 37.74 -28.23 3.11
N ASP A 200 38.76 -27.89 2.29
CA ASP A 200 40.10 -27.57 2.77
C ASP A 200 40.51 -26.12 2.43
N SER A 201 40.08 -25.19 3.29
CA SER A 201 40.76 -23.93 3.61
C SER A 201 41.50 -23.18 2.48
N LYS A 202 40.84 -22.21 1.83
CA LYS A 202 41.33 -20.84 1.55
C LYS A 202 40.32 -20.07 0.69
N TYR A 203 39.70 -19.05 1.29
CA TYR A 203 38.75 -18.14 0.63
C TYR A 203 39.40 -17.45 -0.59
N CYS A 204 39.15 -17.95 -1.80
CA CYS A 204 39.48 -17.25 -3.03
C CYS A 204 38.22 -16.57 -3.58
N ARG A 205 38.12 -15.25 -3.39
CA ARG A 205 36.97 -14.46 -3.85
C ARG A 205 37.23 -13.98 -5.28
N LYS A 206 36.65 -14.64 -6.28
CA LYS A 206 36.54 -14.03 -7.62
C LYS A 206 35.53 -12.89 -7.56
N ARG A 207 35.95 -11.68 -7.93
CA ARG A 207 35.05 -10.53 -8.10
C ARG A 207 34.56 -10.52 -9.54
N THR A 208 33.27 -10.75 -9.72
CA THR A 208 32.57 -10.45 -10.97
C THR A 208 31.59 -9.30 -10.71
N ARG A 209 31.53 -8.37 -11.66
CA ARG A 209 30.77 -7.12 -11.56
C ARG A 209 29.33 -7.39 -11.98
N VAL A 210 28.38 -7.29 -11.05
CA VAL A 210 26.94 -7.36 -11.33
C VAL A 210 26.52 -6.14 -12.16
N LYS A 211 25.87 -6.35 -13.31
CA LYS A 211 25.19 -5.27 -14.05
C LYS A 211 23.75 -5.17 -13.58
N ILE A 212 23.43 -4.08 -12.88
CA ILE A 212 22.05 -3.67 -12.65
C ILE A 212 21.60 -2.90 -13.89
N SER A 213 20.72 -3.46 -14.71
CA SER A 213 20.07 -2.75 -15.81
C SER A 213 18.88 -1.95 -15.29
N LYS A 214 19.13 -0.71 -14.85
CA LYS A 214 18.05 0.26 -14.66
C LYS A 214 17.53 0.68 -16.04
N MET A 215 16.34 0.22 -16.42
CA MET A 215 15.65 0.77 -17.60
C MET A 215 15.06 2.13 -17.20
N SER A 216 15.77 3.23 -17.52
CA SER A 216 15.19 4.57 -17.47
C SER A 216 14.39 4.79 -18.75
N LEU A 217 13.07 4.86 -18.64
CA LEU A 217 12.17 5.14 -19.76
C LEU A 217 11.76 6.63 -19.68
N GLY A 218 12.69 7.51 -20.11
CA GLY A 218 12.47 8.96 -20.25
C GLY A 218 12.53 9.79 -18.95
N GLU A 219 13.10 10.99 -19.04
CA GLU A 219 13.12 11.95 -17.91
C GLU A 219 11.81 12.74 -17.82
N VAL A 220 11.31 12.91 -16.60
CA VAL A 220 10.25 13.88 -16.25
C VAL A 220 10.91 15.05 -15.52
N PRO A 221 10.55 16.31 -15.82
CA PRO A 221 11.13 17.48 -15.16
C PRO A 221 10.91 17.47 -13.64
N PRO A 222 11.84 18.06 -12.86
CA PRO A 222 11.84 17.96 -11.42
C PRO A 222 10.57 18.56 -10.80
N SER A 223 10.11 17.93 -9.73
CA SER A 223 9.01 18.41 -8.90
C SER A 223 9.31 19.84 -8.38
N PRO A 224 8.33 20.75 -8.38
CA PRO A 224 8.53 22.09 -7.88
C PRO A 224 8.85 22.04 -6.38
N LYS A 225 9.96 22.68 -5.99
CA LYS A 225 10.36 22.80 -4.58
C LYS A 225 9.22 23.41 -3.77
N PRO A 226 8.99 22.94 -2.53
CA PRO A 226 7.94 23.50 -1.67
C PRO A 226 8.18 25.00 -1.49
N ARG A 227 7.22 25.82 -1.92
CA ARG A 227 7.26 27.26 -1.70
C ARG A 227 7.20 27.52 -0.20
N THR A 228 8.26 28.12 0.36
CA THR A 228 8.23 28.75 1.67
C THR A 228 7.19 29.87 1.63
N ARG A 229 6.05 29.63 2.28
CA ARG A 229 5.00 30.65 2.42
C ARG A 229 5.43 31.61 3.52
N THR A 230 5.99 32.76 3.15
CA THR A 230 6.07 33.90 4.07
C THR A 230 4.65 34.39 4.34
N VAL A 231 4.23 34.34 5.60
CA VAL A 231 2.95 34.87 6.05
C VAL A 231 3.11 36.39 6.20
N PRO A 232 2.35 37.23 5.48
CA PRO A 232 2.32 38.66 5.75
C PRO A 232 1.41 38.91 6.95
N THR A 233 1.96 39.53 7.99
CA THR A 233 1.20 40.13 9.08
C THR A 233 0.37 41.30 8.55
N HIS A 234 -0.95 41.10 8.41
CA HIS A 234 -1.89 42.21 8.22
C HIS A 234 -2.50 42.60 9.56
N GLN A 235 -2.22 43.85 9.97
CA GLN A 235 -2.90 44.54 11.05
C GLN A 235 -4.38 44.71 10.69
N VAL A 236 -5.27 44.29 11.60
CA VAL A 236 -6.71 44.50 11.49
C VAL A 236 -7.04 45.82 12.17
N THR A 237 -7.33 46.85 11.37
CA THR A 237 -8.03 48.07 11.81
C THR A 237 -9.31 48.21 10.99
N GLY A 238 -10.48 48.09 11.61
CA GLY A 238 -11.74 48.44 10.94
C GLY A 238 -12.99 47.81 11.53
N LYS A 239 -13.72 48.59 12.32
CA LYS A 239 -15.06 48.31 12.85
C LYS A 239 -16.08 47.99 11.73
N ARG A 240 -16.89 46.93 11.87
CA ARG A 240 -18.24 46.85 11.27
C ARG A 240 -19.25 46.18 12.21
N LYS A 241 -20.46 46.75 12.19
CA LYS A 241 -21.63 46.54 13.06
C LYS A 241 -22.30 45.16 12.90
N PRO A 242 -23.11 44.71 13.88
CA PRO A 242 -23.73 43.39 13.86
C PRO A 242 -25.00 43.39 12.99
N THR A 243 -25.11 42.39 12.13
CA THR A 243 -26.36 42.04 11.42
C THR A 243 -26.83 40.69 11.92
N THR A 244 -28.02 40.69 12.50
CA THR A 244 -28.79 39.53 12.96
C THR A 244 -29.37 38.76 11.77
N THR A 245 -29.16 37.45 11.72
CA THR A 245 -30.00 36.53 10.95
C THR A 245 -30.24 35.26 11.75
N ASN A 246 -31.53 34.99 12.00
CA ASN A 246 -32.08 33.84 12.70
C ASN A 246 -31.85 32.53 11.93
N PHE A 247 -31.48 31.47 12.64
CA PHE A 247 -31.63 30.08 12.19
C PHE A 247 -32.68 29.39 13.08
N PRO A 248 -33.70 28.72 12.52
CA PRO A 248 -34.59 27.88 13.31
C PRO A 248 -33.90 26.55 13.64
N ALA A 249 -33.98 26.18 14.91
CA ALA A 249 -33.58 24.88 15.43
C ALA A 249 -34.76 23.90 15.29
N ASP A 250 -34.52 22.74 14.71
CA ASP A 250 -35.39 21.57 14.90
C ASP A 250 -34.53 20.31 14.97
N GLN A 251 -34.40 19.77 16.19
CA GLN A 251 -34.01 18.39 16.47
C GLN A 251 -35.28 17.62 16.88
N PRO A 252 -35.41 16.34 16.51
CA PRO A 252 -36.21 15.41 17.29
C PRO A 252 -35.32 14.48 18.13
N SER A 253 -35.59 14.48 19.43
CA SER A 253 -34.99 13.67 20.48
C SER A 253 -35.36 12.19 20.40
N MET A 254 -34.45 11.34 20.87
CA MET A 254 -34.63 9.91 21.16
C MET A 254 -35.91 9.59 21.95
N LYS A 255 -36.66 8.57 21.50
CA LYS A 255 -37.57 7.80 22.34
C LYS A 255 -37.26 6.30 22.24
N ALA A 256 -37.18 5.69 23.41
CA ALA A 256 -36.92 4.29 23.64
C ALA A 256 -37.99 3.38 23.02
N ILE A 257 -37.56 2.31 22.35
CA ILE A 257 -38.42 1.20 21.94
C ILE A 257 -38.33 0.12 23.03
N LYS A 258 -39.44 -0.07 23.75
CA LYS A 258 -39.66 -1.20 24.65
C LYS A 258 -39.86 -2.48 23.84
N LYS A 259 -39.24 -3.56 24.32
CA LYS A 259 -39.55 -4.95 24.00
C LYS A 259 -41.04 -5.24 24.24
N ASN A 260 -41.67 -6.00 23.34
CA ASN A 260 -42.84 -6.81 23.66
C ASN A 260 -42.62 -8.22 23.10
N ASN A 261 -42.62 -9.19 24.01
CA ASN A 261 -42.96 -10.58 23.76
C ASN A 261 -44.49 -10.68 23.60
N ASP A 262 -44.93 -11.53 22.68
CA ASP A 262 -46.06 -12.49 22.82
C ASP A 262 -46.79 -12.70 21.49
N LYS A 263 -46.42 -13.79 20.79
CA LYS A 263 -47.27 -14.90 20.29
C LYS A 263 -46.56 -15.66 19.17
#